data_AF-A0A7C3R2X1-F1
#
_entry.id   AF-A0A7C3R2X1-F1
#
_cell.length_a   1.000
_cell.length_b   1.000
_cell.length_c   1.000
_cell.angle_alpha   90.00
_cell.angle_beta   90.00
_cell.angle_gamma   90.00
#
_symmetry.space_group_name_H-M   'P 1'
#
loop_
_entity.id
_entity.type
_entity.pdbx_description
1 polymer ?
#
loop_
_entity_poly.entity_id
_entity_poly.type
_entity_poly.pdbx_seq_one_letter_code
_entity_poly.pdbx_strand_id
1 'polypeptide(L)'
;MRKIILVFFILLSFGFSKNQENIVTAEDIVSLYANYKLKRDEIFEKKIIRPRVKNFAEYLYLGLVELKEPNKGDALAYGAVLSLLSKQGRDIFIPDGYEKLGDKIKREIKLIIEANKTTTSPILGVRINYRLFQVPPKYSDDKEFYRAMKFAQTMPFFVNYSKITKVDKKTSNKLLETAYIINKTINSSERLTNLYKQINSSLERFVGIENDLPINSLDAIKDKNSTVIRVKLNQNPKYPIISDIPFLLSHYDKKTRGKVSMSIRLFPSRYTLDSYIFANTPKSRVEKISKPTLNDIIKIISPKRKIKSAYSRYPKKIQEIKSVVDKKLLTLNSSYDYDFKIMQTLIKSNHIKAFKLYYQKTKERTKLYGNKTRVVKTRDISKKRKTKIESNLSKTLDVMIEESLLFASSNYKNSPDMKMVNRLRKIRNIALKSEKNIKLSKEDIEFLSRF
;
A
#
# COMPACT_ATOMS: atom_id res chain seq x y z
N MET A 1 28.59 -20.91 -0.25
CA MET A 1 28.16 -19.72 0.53
C MET A 1 29.31 -18.71 0.84
N ARG A 2 30.33 -18.56 -0.02
CA ARG A 2 31.47 -17.63 0.19
C ARG A 2 31.74 -16.68 -1.01
N LYS A 3 30.81 -16.53 -1.97
CA LYS A 3 31.03 -15.74 -3.21
C LYS A 3 30.23 -14.43 -3.33
N ILE A 4 29.64 -13.91 -2.25
CA ILE A 4 28.88 -12.63 -2.28
C ILE A 4 29.64 -11.45 -1.65
N ILE A 5 30.81 -11.68 -1.03
CA ILE A 5 31.59 -10.63 -0.35
C ILE A 5 32.57 -9.90 -1.29
N LEU A 6 32.83 -10.41 -2.50
CA LEU A 6 33.92 -9.91 -3.35
C LEU A 6 33.55 -8.78 -4.34
N VAL A 7 32.28 -8.37 -4.42
CA VAL A 7 31.86 -7.28 -5.34
C VAL A 7 31.99 -5.88 -4.70
N PHE A 8 32.38 -5.81 -3.42
CA PHE A 8 32.51 -4.55 -2.68
C PHE A 8 33.92 -3.91 -2.74
N PHE A 9 34.92 -4.58 -3.32
CA PHE A 9 36.33 -4.14 -3.22
C PHE A 9 37.00 -3.70 -4.54
N ILE A 10 36.38 -3.85 -5.71
CA ILE A 10 37.05 -3.62 -7.03
C ILE A 10 36.43 -2.43 -7.78
N LEU A 11 36.35 -1.25 -7.16
CA LEU A 11 36.05 0.03 -7.85
C LEU A 11 36.84 1.19 -7.21
N LEU A 12 38.12 0.96 -6.92
CA LEU A 12 38.98 1.85 -6.13
C LEU A 12 39.96 2.71 -6.95
N SER A 13 39.74 2.90 -8.24
CA SER A 13 40.71 3.65 -9.04
C SER A 13 40.10 4.24 -10.31
N PHE A 14 39.41 5.38 -10.19
CA PHE A 14 39.39 6.40 -11.25
C PHE A 14 39.21 7.78 -10.62
N GLY A 15 40.14 8.68 -10.97
CA GLY A 15 40.44 9.91 -10.27
C GLY A 15 39.35 10.98 -10.32
N PHE A 16 39.29 11.77 -9.24
CA PHE A 16 38.60 13.06 -9.22
C PHE A 16 39.39 14.08 -8.39
N SER A 17 39.35 15.32 -8.88
CA SER A 17 40.10 16.51 -8.50
C SER A 17 40.19 16.79 -6.99
N LYS A 18 41.40 17.11 -6.52
CA LYS A 18 41.69 17.71 -5.21
C LYS A 18 41.01 19.10 -5.10
N ASN A 19 39.89 19.22 -4.37
CA ASN A 19 39.38 20.43 -3.66
C ASN A 19 37.85 20.53 -3.48
N GLN A 20 37.06 19.47 -3.66
CA GLN A 20 35.63 19.54 -3.35
C GLN A 20 35.37 19.23 -1.86
N GLU A 21 34.72 20.16 -1.14
CA GLU A 21 34.21 19.94 0.22
C GLU A 21 33.26 18.73 0.23
N ASN A 22 33.42 17.78 1.16
CA ASN A 22 32.51 16.64 1.30
C ASN A 22 31.22 17.10 2.01
N ILE A 23 30.26 17.63 1.26
CA ILE A 23 28.98 18.07 1.81
C ILE A 23 28.07 16.84 1.94
N VAL A 24 27.59 16.54 3.15
CA VAL A 24 26.47 15.60 3.34
C VAL A 24 25.21 16.35 2.94
N THR A 25 24.63 15.94 1.81
CA THR A 25 23.49 16.61 1.20
C THR A 25 22.17 16.01 1.67
N ALA A 26 21.06 16.74 1.47
CA ALA A 26 19.73 16.17 1.61
C ALA A 26 19.52 14.94 0.70
N GLU A 27 20.21 14.87 -0.46
CA GLU A 27 20.15 13.73 -1.40
C GLU A 27 20.72 12.45 -0.78
N ASP A 28 21.87 12.54 -0.10
CA ASP A 28 22.53 11.40 0.52
C ASP A 28 21.65 10.78 1.62
N ILE A 29 21.07 11.64 2.46
CA ILE A 29 20.23 11.24 3.58
C ILE A 29 18.91 10.64 3.10
N VAL A 30 18.23 11.28 2.15
CA VAL A 30 16.94 10.77 1.65
C VAL A 30 17.12 9.47 0.88
N SER A 31 18.26 9.31 0.18
CA SER A 31 18.60 8.06 -0.52
C SER A 31 18.81 6.92 0.47
N LEU A 32 19.62 7.14 1.50
CA LEU A 32 19.86 6.16 2.57
C LEU A 32 18.56 5.80 3.29
N TYR A 33 17.75 6.80 3.63
CA TYR A 33 16.47 6.59 4.29
C TYR A 33 15.49 5.80 3.42
N ALA A 34 15.39 6.11 2.13
CA ALA A 34 14.53 5.38 1.22
C ALA A 34 14.98 3.92 1.03
N ASN A 35 16.29 3.66 0.94
CA ASN A 35 16.85 2.30 0.85
C ASN A 35 16.57 1.50 2.14
N TYR A 36 16.69 2.15 3.29
CA TYR A 36 16.31 1.56 4.56
C TYR A 36 14.82 1.17 4.58
N LYS A 37 13.92 2.08 4.20
CA LYS A 37 12.47 1.80 4.14
C LYS A 37 12.17 0.63 3.21
N LEU A 38 12.78 0.62 2.02
CA LEU A 38 12.65 -0.49 1.07
C LEU A 38 13.00 -1.85 1.69
N LYS A 39 14.16 -1.94 2.35
CA LYS A 39 14.61 -3.16 3.01
C LYS A 39 13.74 -3.56 4.20
N ARG A 40 13.31 -2.57 5.00
CA ARG A 40 12.38 -2.79 6.12
C ARG A 40 11.05 -3.36 5.62
N ASP A 41 10.46 -2.75 4.60
CA ASP A 41 9.17 -3.16 4.04
C ASP A 41 9.25 -4.57 3.43
N GLU A 42 10.37 -4.89 2.76
CA GLU A 42 10.62 -6.24 2.24
C GLU A 42 10.72 -7.28 3.36
N ILE A 43 11.50 -7.00 4.40
CA ILE A 43 11.65 -7.90 5.56
C ILE A 43 10.31 -8.07 6.27
N PHE A 44 9.58 -6.98 6.48
CA PHE A 44 8.27 -6.99 7.13
C PHE A 44 7.27 -7.83 6.34
N GLU A 45 7.16 -7.59 5.04
CA GLU A 45 6.28 -8.37 4.19
C GLU A 45 6.65 -9.86 4.25
N LYS A 46 7.92 -10.21 4.00
CA LYS A 46 8.40 -11.59 3.97
C LYS A 46 8.24 -12.33 5.30
N LYS A 47 8.60 -11.69 6.42
CA LYS A 47 8.66 -12.36 7.73
C LYS A 47 7.35 -12.26 8.52
N ILE A 48 6.50 -11.28 8.24
CA ILE A 48 5.31 -11.00 9.05
C ILE A 48 4.04 -11.15 8.22
N ILE A 49 3.88 -10.42 7.12
CA ILE A 49 2.62 -10.44 6.35
C ILE A 49 2.42 -11.78 5.66
N ARG A 50 3.41 -12.29 4.93
CA ARG A 50 3.25 -13.50 4.12
C ARG A 50 2.86 -14.73 4.95
N PRO A 51 3.54 -15.06 6.07
CA PRO A 51 3.16 -16.21 6.88
C PRO A 51 1.76 -16.04 7.49
N ARG A 52 1.41 -14.83 7.94
CA ARG A 52 0.10 -14.55 8.51
C ARG A 52 -1.03 -14.73 7.49
N VAL A 53 -0.85 -14.23 6.27
CA VAL A 53 -1.85 -14.35 5.20
C VAL A 53 -2.03 -15.81 4.79
N LYS A 54 -0.94 -16.56 4.66
CA LYS A 54 -0.99 -18.00 4.36
C LYS A 54 -1.77 -18.76 5.44
N ASN A 55 -1.41 -18.55 6.70
CA ASN A 55 -2.08 -19.18 7.84
C ASN A 55 -3.55 -18.76 7.92
N PHE A 56 -3.85 -17.49 7.67
CA PHE A 56 -5.22 -16.98 7.65
C PHE A 56 -6.06 -17.65 6.57
N ALA A 57 -5.54 -17.75 5.34
CA ALA A 57 -6.22 -18.39 4.22
C ALA A 57 -6.55 -19.87 4.52
N GLU A 58 -5.59 -20.59 5.10
CA GLU A 58 -5.74 -21.98 5.51
C GLU A 58 -6.79 -22.15 6.62
N TYR A 59 -6.66 -21.41 7.72
CA TYR A 59 -7.60 -21.52 8.83
C TYR A 59 -9.00 -21.04 8.46
N LEU A 60 -9.13 -20.04 7.57
CA LEU A 60 -10.43 -19.58 7.11
C LEU A 60 -11.12 -20.69 6.33
N TYR A 61 -10.39 -21.37 5.45
CA TYR A 61 -10.93 -22.48 4.70
C TYR A 61 -11.36 -23.64 5.61
N LEU A 62 -10.50 -24.06 6.55
CA LEU A 62 -10.84 -25.12 7.50
C LEU A 62 -12.06 -24.76 8.35
N GLY A 63 -12.12 -23.53 8.85
CA GLY A 63 -13.29 -23.05 9.60
C GLY A 63 -14.58 -23.08 8.76
N LEU A 64 -14.52 -22.76 7.46
CA LEU A 64 -15.66 -22.85 6.55
C LEU A 64 -16.09 -24.31 6.27
N VAL A 65 -15.12 -25.23 6.20
CA VAL A 65 -15.40 -26.68 6.07
C VAL A 65 -16.16 -27.18 7.30
N GLU A 66 -15.73 -26.80 8.50
CA GLU A 66 -16.32 -27.24 9.77
C GLU A 66 -17.66 -26.54 10.12
N LEU A 67 -17.91 -25.36 9.57
CA LEU A 67 -19.08 -24.56 9.89
C LEU A 67 -20.39 -25.25 9.48
N LYS A 68 -21.31 -25.49 10.41
CA LYS A 68 -22.63 -26.10 10.15
C LYS A 68 -23.69 -25.07 9.74
N GLU A 69 -23.38 -24.22 8.76
CA GLU A 69 -24.33 -23.25 8.21
C GLU A 69 -24.93 -23.72 6.88
N PRO A 70 -26.26 -23.62 6.69
CA PRO A 70 -26.86 -23.81 5.38
C PRO A 70 -26.32 -22.77 4.39
N ASN A 71 -26.35 -23.09 3.10
CA ASN A 71 -25.94 -22.20 2.00
C ASN A 71 -24.49 -21.69 2.05
N LYS A 72 -23.60 -22.28 2.87
CA LYS A 72 -22.18 -21.87 2.95
C LYS A 72 -21.35 -22.11 1.68
N GLY A 73 -21.92 -22.69 0.62
CA GLY A 73 -21.19 -23.14 -0.57
C GLY A 73 -20.37 -22.03 -1.25
N ASP A 74 -20.90 -20.82 -1.38
CA ASP A 74 -20.16 -19.69 -1.97
C ASP A 74 -19.01 -19.21 -1.06
N ALA A 75 -19.24 -19.18 0.26
CA ALA A 75 -18.21 -18.83 1.23
C ALA A 75 -17.09 -19.88 1.23
N LEU A 76 -17.45 -21.16 1.19
CA LEU A 76 -16.53 -22.29 1.07
C LEU A 76 -15.71 -22.20 -0.23
N ALA A 77 -16.35 -21.91 -1.37
CA ALA A 77 -15.66 -21.72 -2.65
C ALA A 77 -14.68 -20.54 -2.61
N TYR A 78 -15.07 -19.41 -2.00
CA TYR A 78 -14.20 -18.26 -1.78
C TYR A 78 -12.97 -18.63 -0.93
N GLY A 79 -13.19 -19.29 0.21
CA GLY A 79 -12.13 -19.76 1.11
C GLY A 79 -11.19 -20.75 0.42
N ALA A 80 -11.73 -21.67 -0.39
CA ALA A 80 -10.97 -22.65 -1.15
C ALA A 80 -10.03 -21.98 -2.17
N VAL A 81 -10.54 -21.02 -2.95
CA VAL A 81 -9.73 -20.26 -3.91
C VAL A 81 -8.61 -19.50 -3.18
N LEU A 82 -8.93 -18.81 -2.09
CA LEU A 82 -7.93 -18.08 -1.30
C LEU A 82 -6.84 -19.00 -0.75
N SER A 83 -7.23 -20.15 -0.20
CA SER A 83 -6.31 -21.17 0.33
C SER A 83 -5.44 -21.79 -0.77
N LEU A 84 -6.00 -22.18 -1.92
CA LEU A 84 -5.25 -22.71 -3.07
C LEU A 84 -4.22 -21.70 -3.59
N LEU A 85 -4.61 -20.43 -3.72
CA LEU A 85 -3.69 -19.38 -4.13
C LEU A 85 -2.56 -19.18 -3.13
N SER A 86 -2.78 -19.41 -1.83
CA SER A 86 -1.76 -19.29 -0.79
C SER A 86 -0.83 -20.51 -0.65
N LYS A 87 -1.24 -21.67 -1.18
CA LYS A 87 -0.54 -22.97 -1.04
C LYS A 87 0.09 -23.50 -2.33
N GLN A 88 0.33 -22.66 -3.35
CA GLN A 88 0.86 -23.10 -4.66
C GLN A 88 -0.04 -24.12 -5.38
N GLY A 89 -1.36 -24.07 -5.14
CA GLY A 89 -2.30 -24.98 -5.82
C GLY A 89 -2.22 -26.45 -5.39
N ARG A 90 -1.55 -26.76 -4.26
CA ARG A 90 -1.58 -28.12 -3.68
C ARG A 90 -2.98 -28.48 -3.21
N ASP A 91 -3.34 -29.75 -3.41
CA ASP A 91 -4.69 -30.27 -3.29
C ASP A 91 -5.41 -29.79 -2.03
N ILE A 92 -6.60 -29.22 -2.26
CA ILE A 92 -7.56 -28.94 -1.21
C ILE A 92 -8.61 -30.05 -1.22
N PHE A 93 -8.83 -30.65 -0.06
CA PHE A 93 -9.96 -31.53 0.17
C PHE A 93 -11.26 -30.74 0.10
N ILE A 94 -12.08 -30.96 -0.93
CA ILE A 94 -13.44 -30.43 -0.99
C ILE A 94 -14.35 -31.42 -0.27
N PRO A 95 -15.08 -31.01 0.78
CA PRO A 95 -15.98 -31.92 1.50
C PRO A 95 -17.07 -32.50 0.60
N ASP A 96 -17.49 -33.71 0.93
CA ASP A 96 -18.61 -34.39 0.28
C ASP A 96 -19.88 -33.51 0.30
N GLY A 97 -20.65 -33.54 -0.79
CA GLY A 97 -21.81 -32.67 -1.02
C GLY A 97 -21.48 -31.30 -1.63
N TYR A 98 -20.20 -30.98 -1.82
CA TYR A 98 -19.73 -29.74 -2.45
C TYR A 98 -18.91 -29.97 -3.73
N GLU A 99 -18.95 -31.17 -4.31
CA GLU A 99 -18.18 -31.57 -5.50
C GLU A 99 -18.45 -30.63 -6.68
N LYS A 100 -19.68 -30.16 -6.82
CA LYS A 100 -20.11 -29.17 -7.84
C LYS A 100 -19.37 -27.84 -7.73
N LEU A 101 -18.75 -27.52 -6.58
CA LEU A 101 -17.91 -26.33 -6.42
C LEU A 101 -16.52 -26.49 -7.05
N GLY A 102 -16.02 -27.73 -7.20
CA GLY A 102 -14.68 -28.01 -7.71
C GLY A 102 -14.42 -27.35 -9.07
N ASP A 103 -15.37 -27.47 -10.00
CA ASP A 103 -15.26 -26.85 -11.32
C ASP A 103 -15.33 -25.32 -11.29
N LYS A 104 -16.07 -24.73 -10.35
CA LYS A 104 -16.12 -23.27 -10.18
C LYS A 104 -14.80 -22.76 -9.62
N ILE A 105 -14.25 -23.44 -8.61
CA ILE A 105 -12.97 -23.11 -7.99
C ILE A 105 -11.83 -23.21 -9.00
N LYS A 106 -11.74 -24.31 -9.76
CA LYS A 106 -10.74 -24.51 -10.82
C LYS A 106 -10.81 -23.41 -11.88
N ARG A 107 -12.03 -23.06 -12.34
CA ARG A 107 -12.23 -21.97 -13.31
C ARG A 107 -11.84 -20.61 -12.76
N GLU A 108 -12.19 -20.30 -11.51
CA GLU A 108 -11.80 -19.05 -10.86
C GLU A 108 -10.26 -18.93 -10.79
N ILE A 109 -9.57 -19.99 -10.34
CA ILE A 109 -8.11 -20.01 -10.27
C ILE A 109 -7.49 -19.83 -11.66
N LYS A 110 -8.01 -20.50 -12.69
CA LYS A 110 -7.52 -20.33 -14.07
C LYS A 110 -7.61 -18.86 -14.51
N LEU A 111 -8.73 -18.18 -14.25
CA LEU A 111 -8.88 -16.76 -14.58
C LEU A 111 -7.88 -15.85 -13.84
N ILE A 112 -7.60 -16.15 -12.57
CA ILE A 112 -6.62 -15.42 -11.74
C ILE A 112 -5.19 -15.67 -12.24
N ILE A 113 -4.87 -16.89 -12.66
CA ILE A 113 -3.53 -17.23 -13.17
C ILE A 113 -3.30 -16.60 -14.55
N GLU A 114 -4.27 -16.69 -15.45
CA GLU A 114 -4.21 -16.12 -16.81
C GLU A 114 -4.14 -14.58 -16.79
N ALA A 115 -4.88 -13.95 -15.87
CA ALA A 115 -4.82 -12.51 -15.59
C ALA A 115 -4.86 -11.58 -16.82
N ASN A 116 -5.67 -11.88 -17.83
CA ASN A 116 -5.61 -11.20 -19.14
C ASN A 116 -6.91 -10.50 -19.59
N LYS A 117 -8.03 -10.74 -18.91
CA LYS A 117 -9.37 -10.29 -19.35
C LYS A 117 -10.26 -9.79 -18.23
N THR A 118 -11.34 -9.13 -18.61
CA THR A 118 -12.45 -8.78 -17.71
C THR A 118 -13.61 -9.73 -17.99
N THR A 119 -14.02 -10.53 -17.00
CA THR A 119 -15.12 -11.50 -17.16
C THR A 119 -15.86 -11.71 -15.84
N THR A 120 -16.95 -12.45 -15.86
CA THR A 120 -17.73 -12.82 -14.67
C THR A 120 -17.01 -13.90 -13.86
N SER A 121 -16.89 -13.70 -12.55
CA SER A 121 -16.35 -14.67 -11.60
C SER A 121 -17.26 -15.90 -11.50
N PRO A 122 -16.73 -17.13 -11.72
CA PRO A 122 -17.47 -18.38 -11.52
C PRO A 122 -18.01 -18.59 -10.10
N ILE A 123 -17.36 -18.04 -9.07
CA ILE A 123 -17.76 -18.22 -7.67
C ILE A 123 -18.65 -17.08 -7.15
N LEU A 124 -18.46 -15.83 -7.58
CA LEU A 124 -19.21 -14.67 -7.08
C LEU A 124 -20.30 -14.17 -8.05
N GLY A 125 -20.26 -14.58 -9.32
CA GLY A 125 -21.24 -14.13 -10.32
C GLY A 125 -21.12 -12.66 -10.72
N VAL A 126 -20.02 -11.98 -10.37
CA VAL A 126 -19.79 -10.55 -10.67
C VAL A 126 -18.64 -10.35 -11.65
N ARG A 127 -18.67 -9.25 -12.41
CA ARG A 127 -17.59 -8.92 -13.36
C ARG A 127 -16.34 -8.46 -12.60
N ILE A 128 -15.22 -9.13 -12.86
CA ILE A 128 -13.90 -8.84 -12.31
C ILE A 128 -12.94 -8.51 -13.46
N ASN A 129 -12.10 -7.49 -13.26
CA ASN A 129 -10.96 -7.24 -14.14
C ASN A 129 -9.77 -8.11 -13.70
N TYR A 130 -9.61 -9.29 -14.30
CA TYR A 130 -8.56 -10.23 -13.90
C TYR A 130 -7.13 -9.75 -14.24
N ARG A 131 -6.98 -8.70 -15.06
CA ARG A 131 -5.66 -8.07 -15.31
C ARG A 131 -5.02 -7.53 -14.04
N LEU A 132 -5.82 -7.26 -13.02
CA LEU A 132 -5.35 -6.81 -11.72
C LEU A 132 -4.53 -7.88 -10.96
N PHE A 133 -4.58 -9.15 -11.40
CA PHE A 133 -3.85 -10.28 -10.81
C PHE A 133 -2.52 -10.57 -11.53
N GLN A 134 -2.15 -9.75 -12.53
CA GLN A 134 -0.87 -9.90 -13.22
C GLN A 134 0.28 -9.73 -12.23
N VAL A 135 1.16 -10.74 -12.17
CA VAL A 135 2.18 -10.79 -11.13
C VAL A 135 3.31 -9.80 -11.44
N PRO A 136 3.59 -8.88 -10.51
CA PRO A 136 4.68 -7.91 -10.64
C PRO A 136 6.07 -8.58 -10.55
N PRO A 137 7.12 -8.00 -11.16
CA PRO A 137 8.49 -8.53 -11.02
C PRO A 137 8.94 -8.73 -9.56
N LYS A 138 8.52 -7.86 -8.63
CA LYS A 138 8.81 -8.00 -7.18
C LYS A 138 8.34 -9.32 -6.58
N TYR A 139 7.21 -9.84 -7.07
CA TYR A 139 6.59 -11.05 -6.56
C TYR A 139 6.84 -12.24 -7.51
N SER A 140 7.84 -12.15 -8.39
CA SER A 140 8.17 -13.24 -9.32
C SER A 140 8.54 -14.53 -8.59
N ASP A 141 9.21 -14.42 -7.44
CA ASP A 141 9.58 -15.55 -6.58
C ASP A 141 8.45 -15.99 -5.62
N ASP A 142 7.32 -15.27 -5.60
CA ASP A 142 6.19 -15.55 -4.69
C ASP A 142 4.88 -15.05 -5.29
N LYS A 143 4.53 -15.66 -6.42
CA LYS A 143 3.38 -15.26 -7.25
C LYS A 143 2.08 -15.54 -6.54
N GLU A 144 2.09 -16.59 -5.73
CA GLU A 144 1.02 -17.14 -4.93
C GLU A 144 0.56 -16.17 -3.85
N PHE A 145 1.49 -15.68 -3.04
CA PHE A 145 1.20 -14.65 -2.04
C PHE A 145 0.55 -13.42 -2.68
N TYR A 146 1.13 -12.93 -3.79
CA TYR A 146 0.58 -11.77 -4.49
C TYR A 146 -0.86 -12.02 -4.94
N ARG A 147 -1.12 -13.14 -5.61
CA ARG A 147 -2.46 -13.48 -6.12
C ARG A 147 -3.46 -13.70 -4.99
N ALA A 148 -3.08 -14.36 -3.89
CA ALA A 148 -3.93 -14.57 -2.73
C ALA A 148 -4.31 -13.23 -2.06
N MET A 149 -3.32 -12.37 -1.81
CA MET A 149 -3.57 -11.02 -1.29
C MET A 149 -4.44 -10.21 -2.24
N LYS A 150 -4.14 -10.27 -3.54
CA LYS A 150 -4.88 -9.50 -4.54
C LYS A 150 -6.32 -10.00 -4.67
N PHE A 151 -6.56 -11.30 -4.56
CA PHE A 151 -7.90 -11.89 -4.50
C PHE A 151 -8.69 -11.39 -3.30
N ALA A 152 -8.12 -11.49 -2.11
CA ALA A 152 -8.75 -11.00 -0.88
C ALA A 152 -9.04 -9.48 -0.93
N GLN A 153 -8.25 -8.73 -1.70
CA GLN A 153 -8.38 -7.29 -1.89
C GLN A 153 -9.28 -6.87 -3.04
N THR A 154 -9.47 -7.69 -4.08
CA THR A 154 -10.19 -7.26 -5.30
C THR A 154 -11.59 -7.85 -5.38
N MET A 155 -11.85 -9.01 -4.78
CA MET A 155 -13.16 -9.66 -4.86
C MET A 155 -14.20 -8.89 -4.01
N PRO A 156 -15.24 -8.31 -4.63
CA PRO A 156 -16.20 -7.45 -3.93
C PRO A 156 -17.46 -8.21 -3.52
N PHE A 157 -17.88 -8.03 -2.27
CA PHE A 157 -19.23 -8.39 -1.83
C PHE A 157 -20.12 -7.15 -1.89
N PHE A 158 -20.83 -6.96 -3.01
CA PHE A 158 -21.62 -5.74 -3.27
C PHE A 158 -22.78 -5.58 -2.29
N VAL A 159 -22.80 -4.43 -1.62
CA VAL A 159 -23.90 -4.07 -0.71
C VAL A 159 -25.13 -3.65 -1.49
N ASN A 160 -24.93 -2.92 -2.60
CA ASN A 160 -26.00 -2.38 -3.43
C ASN A 160 -26.06 -3.10 -4.79
N TYR A 161 -27.27 -3.41 -5.26
CA TYR A 161 -27.48 -3.87 -6.63
C TYR A 161 -27.50 -2.64 -7.56
N SER A 162 -27.06 -2.81 -8.80
CA SER A 162 -27.03 -1.73 -9.79
C SER A 162 -26.91 -2.26 -11.21
N LYS A 163 -27.62 -1.62 -12.14
CA LYS A 163 -27.41 -1.83 -13.59
C LYS A 163 -25.99 -1.46 -14.01
N ILE A 164 -25.35 -0.48 -13.34
CA ILE A 164 -23.99 0.01 -13.67
C ILE A 164 -22.94 -1.08 -13.46
N THR A 165 -23.06 -1.83 -12.36
CA THR A 165 -22.14 -2.94 -12.02
C THR A 165 -22.61 -4.29 -12.58
N LYS A 166 -23.79 -4.33 -13.22
CA LYS A 166 -24.49 -5.56 -13.64
C LYS A 166 -24.74 -6.53 -12.48
N VAL A 167 -24.93 -6.01 -11.26
CA VAL A 167 -25.26 -6.81 -10.08
C VAL A 167 -26.74 -6.65 -9.81
N ASP A 168 -27.51 -7.73 -9.92
CA ASP A 168 -28.94 -7.75 -9.58
C ASP A 168 -29.16 -7.94 -8.07
N LYS A 169 -30.43 -7.85 -7.64
CA LYS A 169 -30.81 -7.97 -6.21
C LYS A 169 -30.47 -9.35 -5.65
N LYS A 170 -30.69 -10.42 -6.43
CA LYS A 170 -30.43 -11.81 -6.02
C LYS A 170 -28.94 -12.04 -5.77
N THR A 171 -28.10 -11.62 -6.70
CA THR A 171 -26.64 -11.70 -6.62
C THR A 171 -26.12 -10.87 -5.46
N SER A 172 -26.55 -9.62 -5.31
CA SER A 172 -26.16 -8.77 -4.17
C SER A 172 -26.54 -9.39 -2.81
N ASN A 173 -27.73 -9.99 -2.68
CA ASN A 173 -28.11 -10.68 -1.44
C ASN A 173 -27.21 -11.89 -1.17
N LYS A 174 -26.95 -12.72 -2.18
CA LYS A 174 -26.04 -13.87 -2.07
C LYS A 174 -24.63 -13.46 -1.64
N LEU A 175 -24.13 -12.33 -2.16
CA LEU A 175 -22.82 -11.78 -1.78
C LEU A 175 -22.80 -11.31 -0.33
N LEU A 176 -23.88 -10.67 0.16
CA LEU A 176 -23.97 -10.25 1.56
C LEU A 176 -24.05 -11.44 2.52
N GLU A 177 -24.82 -12.48 2.17
CA GLU A 177 -24.87 -13.75 2.92
C GLU A 177 -23.48 -14.41 2.96
N THR A 178 -22.79 -14.47 1.82
CA THR A 178 -21.42 -14.99 1.72
C THR A 178 -20.46 -14.22 2.63
N ALA A 179 -20.50 -12.89 2.58
CA ALA A 179 -19.66 -12.03 3.43
C ALA A 179 -19.96 -12.24 4.92
N TYR A 180 -21.23 -12.38 5.28
CA TYR A 180 -21.66 -12.66 6.65
C TYR A 180 -21.13 -14.00 7.16
N ILE A 181 -21.23 -15.06 6.36
CA ILE A 181 -20.71 -16.40 6.71
C ILE A 181 -19.19 -16.36 6.90
N ILE A 182 -18.46 -15.66 6.03
CA ILE A 182 -17.01 -15.45 6.18
C ILE A 182 -16.70 -14.71 7.48
N ASN A 183 -17.41 -13.61 7.77
CA ASN A 183 -17.22 -12.84 9.00
C ASN A 183 -17.49 -13.68 10.26
N LYS A 184 -18.60 -14.44 10.24
CA LYS A 184 -18.96 -15.37 11.31
C LYS A 184 -17.84 -16.38 11.55
N THR A 185 -17.30 -16.98 10.49
CA THR A 185 -16.19 -17.95 10.60
C THR A 185 -14.95 -17.32 11.23
N ILE A 186 -14.59 -16.09 10.84
CA ILE A 186 -13.45 -15.36 11.42
C ILE A 186 -13.66 -15.15 12.93
N ASN A 187 -14.86 -14.72 13.31
CA ASN A 187 -15.20 -14.39 14.69
C ASN A 187 -15.43 -15.62 15.59
N SER A 188 -15.72 -16.78 15.00
CA SER A 188 -15.85 -18.06 15.73
C SER A 188 -14.50 -18.67 16.12
N SER A 189 -13.37 -18.11 15.66
CA SER A 189 -12.03 -18.58 16.01
C SER A 189 -11.16 -17.41 16.49
N GLU A 190 -10.73 -17.45 17.75
CA GLU A 190 -9.83 -16.43 18.31
C GLU A 190 -8.56 -16.31 17.46
N ARG A 191 -8.03 -17.44 16.99
CA ARG A 191 -6.87 -17.49 16.11
C ARG A 191 -7.10 -16.74 14.80
N LEU A 192 -8.23 -16.96 14.12
CA LEU A 192 -8.56 -16.25 12.89
C LEU A 192 -8.79 -14.76 13.13
N THR A 193 -9.51 -14.43 14.19
CA THR A 193 -9.75 -13.03 14.60
C THR A 193 -8.41 -12.31 14.83
N ASN A 194 -7.49 -12.94 15.55
CA ASN A 194 -6.17 -12.37 15.84
C ASN A 194 -5.34 -12.22 14.57
N LEU A 195 -5.33 -13.22 13.67
CA LEU A 195 -4.64 -13.10 12.37
C LEU A 195 -5.23 -11.99 11.51
N TYR A 196 -6.55 -11.89 11.42
CA TYR A 196 -7.24 -10.83 10.68
C TYR A 196 -6.88 -9.43 11.21
N LYS A 197 -6.95 -9.23 12.53
CA LYS A 197 -6.59 -7.96 13.19
C LYS A 197 -5.12 -7.62 12.94
N GLN A 198 -4.23 -8.59 13.11
CA GLN A 198 -2.79 -8.41 12.89
C GLN A 198 -2.46 -8.05 11.44
N ILE A 199 -3.08 -8.72 10.46
CA ILE A 199 -2.90 -8.40 9.03
C ILE A 199 -3.40 -6.99 8.75
N ASN A 200 -4.62 -6.63 9.17
CA ASN A 200 -5.18 -5.32 8.86
C ASN A 200 -4.45 -4.17 9.55
N SER A 201 -4.07 -4.31 10.82
CA SER A 201 -3.25 -3.33 11.53
C SER A 201 -1.88 -3.14 10.87
N SER A 202 -1.28 -4.24 10.42
CA SER A 202 -0.03 -4.21 9.67
C SER A 202 -0.20 -3.49 8.33
N LEU A 203 -1.23 -3.84 7.54
CA LEU A 203 -1.49 -3.19 6.26
C LEU A 203 -1.86 -1.71 6.44
N GLU A 204 -2.56 -1.34 7.51
CA GLU A 204 -2.86 0.05 7.83
C GLU A 204 -1.59 0.86 8.09
N ARG A 205 -0.69 0.33 8.95
CA ARG A 205 0.58 0.99 9.26
C ARG A 205 1.49 1.15 8.04
N PHE A 206 1.46 0.20 7.10
CA PHE A 206 2.36 0.23 5.94
C PHE A 206 1.74 0.86 4.69
N VAL A 207 0.42 0.75 4.49
CA VAL A 207 -0.28 1.10 3.24
C VAL A 207 -1.36 2.15 3.45
N GLY A 208 -1.74 2.46 4.69
CA GLY A 208 -2.75 3.47 5.01
C GLY A 208 -4.11 2.90 5.35
N ILE A 209 -5.02 3.80 5.70
CA ILE A 209 -6.38 3.47 6.10
C ILE A 209 -7.13 2.83 4.92
N GLU A 210 -7.99 1.88 5.25
CA GLU A 210 -8.88 1.20 4.32
C GLU A 210 -9.82 2.18 3.59
N ASN A 211 -10.00 1.91 2.29
CA ASN A 211 -10.80 2.71 1.37
C ASN A 211 -12.24 2.16 1.19
N ASP A 212 -12.41 0.85 1.41
CA ASP A 212 -13.67 0.12 1.29
C ASP A 212 -14.18 -0.31 2.68
N LEU A 213 -15.36 -0.93 2.73
CA LEU A 213 -15.87 -1.58 3.93
C LEU A 213 -15.07 -2.88 4.20
N PRO A 214 -14.40 -3.02 5.36
CA PRO A 214 -13.80 -4.29 5.76
C PRO A 214 -14.85 -5.32 6.16
N ILE A 215 -14.50 -6.61 6.11
CA ILE A 215 -15.41 -7.71 6.48
C ILE A 215 -15.94 -7.58 7.91
N ASN A 216 -15.12 -7.06 8.83
CA ASN A 216 -15.49 -6.79 10.22
C ASN A 216 -16.45 -5.60 10.40
N SER A 217 -16.84 -4.90 9.31
CA SER A 217 -18.01 -3.98 9.34
C SER A 217 -19.31 -4.72 9.67
N LEU A 218 -19.31 -6.05 9.57
CA LEU A 218 -20.45 -6.91 9.89
C LEU A 218 -20.50 -7.31 11.37
N ASP A 219 -19.48 -7.02 12.19
CA ASP A 219 -19.40 -7.47 13.60
C ASP A 219 -20.57 -6.98 14.45
N ALA A 220 -21.03 -5.74 14.20
CA ALA A 220 -22.17 -5.15 14.91
C ALA A 220 -23.54 -5.62 14.39
N ILE A 221 -23.57 -6.43 13.33
CA ILE A 221 -24.80 -6.87 12.67
C ILE A 221 -25.06 -8.33 13.02
N LYS A 222 -25.97 -8.57 13.96
CA LYS A 222 -26.35 -9.93 14.37
C LYS A 222 -27.27 -10.65 13.37
N ASP A 223 -28.05 -9.90 12.59
CA ASP A 223 -29.04 -10.45 11.66
C ASP A 223 -28.38 -10.87 10.31
N LYS A 224 -28.62 -12.12 9.89
CA LYS A 224 -28.14 -12.65 8.61
C LYS A 224 -28.96 -12.18 7.39
N ASN A 225 -30.10 -11.54 7.60
CA ASN A 225 -30.97 -11.05 6.54
C ASN A 225 -30.27 -9.96 5.72
N SER A 226 -30.05 -10.23 4.43
CA SER A 226 -29.35 -9.32 3.51
C SER A 226 -29.99 -7.93 3.42
N THR A 227 -31.30 -7.82 3.62
CA THR A 227 -32.00 -6.52 3.64
C THR A 227 -31.60 -5.70 4.85
N VAL A 228 -31.56 -6.33 6.04
CA VAL A 228 -31.16 -5.68 7.29
C VAL A 228 -29.68 -5.27 7.26
N ILE A 229 -28.81 -6.18 6.79
CA ILE A 229 -27.37 -5.90 6.59
C ILE A 229 -27.20 -4.68 5.68
N ARG A 230 -27.88 -4.67 4.52
CA ARG A 230 -27.82 -3.58 3.56
C ARG A 230 -28.28 -2.25 4.14
N VAL A 231 -29.39 -2.22 4.89
CA VAL A 231 -29.90 -1.00 5.51
C VAL A 231 -28.87 -0.44 6.50
N LYS A 232 -28.34 -1.28 7.41
CA LYS A 232 -27.34 -0.85 8.40
C LYS A 232 -26.06 -0.32 7.76
N LEU A 233 -25.55 -0.97 6.73
CA LEU A 233 -24.35 -0.51 6.02
C LEU A 233 -24.56 0.78 5.23
N ASN A 234 -25.78 1.05 4.76
CA ASN A 234 -26.10 2.32 4.07
C ASN A 234 -26.39 3.49 5.04
N GLN A 235 -26.59 3.24 6.36
CA GLN A 235 -26.74 4.31 7.36
C GLN A 235 -25.42 5.04 7.62
N ASN A 236 -24.30 4.31 7.59
CA ASN A 236 -22.95 4.86 7.74
C ASN A 236 -22.08 4.48 6.54
N PRO A 237 -22.37 5.05 5.35
CA PRO A 237 -21.75 4.57 4.12
C PRO A 237 -20.26 4.93 4.07
N LYS A 238 -19.44 3.93 3.72
CA LYS A 238 -18.03 4.13 3.37
C LYS A 238 -17.85 3.84 1.90
N TYR A 239 -17.73 4.90 1.10
CA TYR A 239 -17.58 4.78 -0.35
C TYR A 239 -16.11 4.74 -0.76
N PRO A 240 -15.72 3.83 -1.68
CA PRO A 240 -14.37 3.84 -2.20
C PRO A 240 -14.03 5.15 -2.91
N ILE A 241 -12.91 5.75 -2.51
CA ILE A 241 -12.24 6.84 -3.24
C ILE A 241 -11.77 6.32 -4.61
N ILE A 242 -11.21 5.11 -4.64
CA ILE A 242 -10.78 4.42 -5.85
C ILE A 242 -11.55 3.11 -5.97
N SER A 243 -12.12 2.89 -7.15
CA SER A 243 -12.83 1.66 -7.45
C SER A 243 -12.16 0.98 -8.65
N ASP A 244 -11.77 -0.27 -8.45
CA ASP A 244 -11.24 -1.20 -9.45
C ASP A 244 -12.35 -2.06 -10.11
N ILE A 245 -13.61 -1.73 -9.80
CA ILE A 245 -14.81 -2.42 -10.28
C ILE A 245 -15.10 -2.03 -11.74
N PRO A 246 -15.31 -2.99 -12.65
CA PRO A 246 -15.78 -2.70 -14.00
C PRO A 246 -17.20 -2.08 -14.00
N PHE A 247 -17.37 -0.97 -14.71
CA PHE A 247 -18.67 -0.30 -14.88
C PHE A 247 -19.12 -0.29 -16.33
N LEU A 248 -20.45 -0.31 -16.54
CA LEU A 248 -21.05 0.11 -17.80
C LEU A 248 -20.98 1.63 -17.94
N LEU A 249 -20.14 2.12 -18.85
CA LEU A 249 -19.98 3.56 -19.10
C LEU A 249 -21.29 4.23 -19.53
N SER A 250 -22.15 3.53 -20.28
CA SER A 250 -23.45 4.05 -20.75
C SER A 250 -24.43 4.40 -19.62
N HIS A 251 -24.19 3.88 -18.40
CA HIS A 251 -25.04 4.14 -17.23
C HIS A 251 -24.28 4.89 -16.12
N TYR A 252 -23.10 5.41 -16.43
CA TYR A 252 -22.20 5.99 -15.43
C TYR A 252 -22.62 7.41 -15.04
N ASP A 253 -23.02 7.57 -13.79
CA ASP A 253 -23.16 8.88 -13.13
C ASP A 253 -22.13 8.99 -11.99
N LYS A 254 -21.41 10.12 -11.95
CA LYS A 254 -20.42 10.40 -10.90
C LYS A 254 -21.06 10.48 -9.52
N LYS A 255 -22.30 10.96 -9.40
CA LYS A 255 -23.00 11.08 -8.10
C LYS A 255 -23.34 9.72 -7.52
N THR A 256 -23.65 8.73 -8.38
CA THR A 256 -24.04 7.39 -7.93
C THR A 256 -22.85 6.43 -7.78
N ARG A 257 -21.68 6.77 -8.36
CA ARG A 257 -20.46 5.91 -8.35
C ARG A 257 -20.14 5.36 -6.96
N GLY A 258 -20.06 6.22 -5.94
CA GLY A 258 -19.71 5.80 -4.58
C GLY A 258 -20.67 4.72 -4.06
N LYS A 259 -21.98 5.00 -4.17
CA LYS A 259 -23.05 4.12 -3.70
C LYS A 259 -23.08 2.77 -4.43
N VAL A 260 -22.93 2.76 -5.75
CA VAL A 260 -22.96 1.51 -6.55
C VAL A 260 -21.66 0.70 -6.44
N SER A 261 -20.56 1.33 -6.02
CA SER A 261 -19.26 0.68 -5.82
C SER A 261 -19.08 0.17 -4.39
N MET A 262 -20.03 0.46 -3.49
CA MET A 262 -19.96 0.08 -2.08
C MET A 262 -19.96 -1.44 -1.97
N SER A 263 -18.84 -1.98 -1.49
CA SER A 263 -18.61 -3.41 -1.35
C SER A 263 -17.85 -3.70 -0.06
N ILE A 264 -18.15 -4.85 0.52
CA ILE A 264 -17.37 -5.42 1.60
C ILE A 264 -16.20 -6.19 0.97
N ARG A 265 -15.02 -6.13 1.56
CA ARG A 265 -13.84 -6.88 1.13
C ARG A 265 -13.20 -7.57 2.33
N LEU A 266 -12.61 -8.74 2.08
CA LEU A 266 -11.89 -9.48 3.13
C LEU A 266 -10.72 -8.65 3.63
N PHE A 267 -9.84 -8.19 2.74
CA PHE A 267 -8.84 -7.17 3.07
C PHE A 267 -9.15 -5.94 2.23
N PRO A 268 -9.63 -4.83 2.81
CA PRO A 268 -9.95 -3.64 2.03
C PRO A 268 -8.81 -3.15 1.15
N SER A 269 -9.19 -2.57 0.01
CA SER A 269 -8.26 -1.75 -0.75
C SER A 269 -7.77 -0.61 0.12
N ARG A 270 -6.49 -0.28 -0.02
CA ARG A 270 -5.87 0.83 0.72
C ARG A 270 -5.34 1.86 -0.26
N TYR A 271 -5.29 3.08 0.24
CA TYR A 271 -4.97 4.23 -0.55
C TYR A 271 -3.46 4.42 -0.68
N THR A 272 -2.91 4.39 -1.90
CA THR A 272 -1.47 4.67 -2.12
C THR A 272 -1.25 6.09 -2.68
N LEU A 273 -0.01 6.58 -2.64
CA LEU A 273 0.35 7.88 -3.22
C LEU A 273 0.08 7.93 -4.73
N ASP A 274 0.43 6.87 -5.47
CA ASP A 274 0.16 6.82 -6.91
C ASP A 274 -1.35 6.81 -7.17
N SER A 275 -2.09 5.99 -6.41
CA SER A 275 -3.54 5.99 -6.35
C SER A 275 -4.15 7.38 -6.12
N TYR A 276 -3.58 8.18 -5.22
CA TYR A 276 -4.00 9.56 -4.94
C TYR A 276 -3.75 10.51 -6.10
N ILE A 277 -2.54 10.45 -6.66
CA ILE A 277 -2.17 11.33 -7.77
C ILE A 277 -3.03 10.98 -8.99
N PHE A 278 -3.23 9.70 -9.32
CA PHE A 278 -4.08 9.26 -10.42
C PHE A 278 -5.56 9.62 -10.22
N ALA A 279 -6.09 9.49 -9.00
CA ALA A 279 -7.48 9.84 -8.70
C ALA A 279 -7.76 11.35 -8.85
N ASN A 280 -6.75 12.20 -8.62
CA ASN A 280 -6.88 13.66 -8.62
C ASN A 280 -6.32 14.36 -9.87
N THR A 281 -5.79 13.61 -10.84
CA THR A 281 -5.37 14.19 -12.12
C THR A 281 -6.62 14.48 -12.99
N PRO A 282 -6.78 15.68 -13.57
CA PRO A 282 -7.97 16.02 -14.37
C PRO A 282 -8.25 15.05 -15.52
N LYS A 283 -9.52 14.63 -15.66
CA LYS A 283 -9.98 13.60 -16.62
C LYS A 283 -9.66 13.88 -18.10
N SER A 284 -9.40 15.13 -18.49
CA SER A 284 -9.01 15.47 -19.88
C SER A 284 -7.61 14.98 -20.29
N ARG A 285 -6.88 14.29 -19.40
CA ARG A 285 -5.63 13.59 -19.72
C ARG A 285 -5.74 12.06 -19.57
N VAL A 286 -6.93 11.51 -19.30
CA VAL A 286 -7.08 10.07 -18.99
C VAL A 286 -7.12 9.19 -20.25
N GLU A 287 -7.30 9.77 -21.44
CA GLU A 287 -7.28 9.03 -22.71
C GLU A 287 -5.87 8.62 -23.17
N LYS A 288 -4.81 9.16 -22.56
CA LYS A 288 -3.48 8.59 -22.61
C LYS A 288 -3.04 8.36 -21.18
N ILE A 289 -2.75 7.13 -20.79
CA ILE A 289 -2.19 6.78 -19.46
C ILE A 289 -0.76 7.37 -19.36
N SER A 290 -0.64 8.70 -19.33
CA SER A 290 0.62 9.39 -19.11
C SER A 290 0.78 9.55 -17.61
N LYS A 291 1.85 8.97 -17.07
CA LYS A 291 2.24 9.08 -15.65
C LYS A 291 2.18 10.56 -15.21
N PRO A 292 1.67 10.87 -14.00
CA PRO A 292 1.61 12.24 -13.52
C PRO A 292 2.97 12.92 -13.56
N THR A 293 3.00 14.20 -13.95
CA THR A 293 4.24 14.97 -14.08
C THR A 293 4.72 15.47 -12.72
N LEU A 294 6.01 15.79 -12.61
CA LEU A 294 6.58 16.38 -11.39
C LEU A 294 5.81 17.64 -10.95
N ASN A 295 5.36 18.44 -11.91
CA ASN A 295 4.56 19.62 -11.63
C ASN A 295 3.19 19.27 -11.05
N ASP A 296 2.52 18.22 -11.54
CA ASP A 296 1.24 17.78 -10.97
C ASP A 296 1.41 17.37 -9.49
N ILE A 297 2.53 16.74 -9.18
CA ILE A 297 2.89 16.29 -7.82
C ILE A 297 3.23 17.48 -6.92
N ILE A 298 4.07 18.41 -7.39
CA ILE A 298 4.42 19.63 -6.64
C ILE A 298 3.17 20.48 -6.36
N LYS A 299 2.22 20.56 -7.30
CA LYS A 299 0.97 21.30 -7.14
C LYS A 299 0.07 20.69 -6.06
N ILE A 300 0.03 19.36 -6.00
CA ILE A 300 -0.72 18.60 -5.00
C ILE A 300 -0.06 18.73 -3.60
N ILE A 301 1.27 18.69 -3.54
CA ILE A 301 2.07 18.68 -2.31
C ILE A 301 2.29 20.11 -1.76
N SER A 302 2.38 21.13 -2.63
CA SER A 302 2.66 22.53 -2.28
C SER A 302 1.83 23.49 -3.15
N PRO A 303 0.51 23.61 -2.90
CA PRO A 303 -0.40 24.35 -3.76
C PRO A 303 -0.14 25.87 -3.81
N LYS A 304 0.67 26.41 -2.89
CA LYS A 304 0.97 27.84 -2.79
C LYS A 304 2.05 28.33 -3.77
N ARG A 305 2.83 27.45 -4.42
CA ARG A 305 3.88 27.88 -5.38
C ARG A 305 3.31 27.93 -6.81
N LYS A 306 2.75 29.10 -7.15
CA LYS A 306 2.26 29.59 -8.47
C LYS A 306 1.42 28.61 -9.30
N ILE A 307 0.11 28.57 -9.02
CA ILE A 307 -0.93 28.22 -10.00
C ILE A 307 -2.00 29.32 -10.04
N LYS A 308 -1.64 30.56 -10.37
CA LYS A 308 -2.65 31.64 -10.48
C LYS A 308 -3.76 31.29 -11.51
N SER A 309 -3.48 30.47 -12.53
CA SER A 309 -4.41 30.15 -13.61
C SER A 309 -5.40 28.99 -13.35
N ALA A 310 -5.16 28.12 -12.37
CA ALA A 310 -6.11 27.04 -12.01
C ALA A 310 -6.98 27.41 -10.81
N TYR A 311 -6.47 28.26 -9.91
CA TYR A 311 -7.24 28.85 -8.82
C TYR A 311 -8.36 29.77 -9.34
N SER A 312 -8.16 30.44 -10.47
CA SER A 312 -9.20 31.26 -11.10
C SER A 312 -10.31 30.44 -11.76
N ARG A 313 -10.00 29.26 -12.32
CA ARG A 313 -10.99 28.43 -13.03
C ARG A 313 -11.87 27.55 -12.12
N TYR A 314 -11.38 27.06 -10.99
CA TYR A 314 -12.15 26.14 -10.11
C TYR A 314 -11.85 26.30 -8.60
N PRO A 315 -12.10 27.47 -8.00
CA PRO A 315 -11.70 27.78 -6.61
C PRO A 315 -12.36 26.88 -5.56
N LYS A 316 -13.66 26.60 -5.68
CA LYS A 316 -14.42 25.76 -4.72
C LYS A 316 -13.92 24.31 -4.67
N LYS A 317 -13.65 23.73 -5.83
CA LYS A 317 -13.18 22.34 -5.95
C LYS A 317 -11.75 22.16 -5.43
N ILE A 318 -10.90 23.17 -5.59
CA ILE A 318 -9.54 23.18 -5.05
C ILE A 318 -9.57 23.39 -3.53
N GLN A 319 -10.48 24.22 -3.00
CA GLN A 319 -10.67 24.36 -1.54
C GLN A 319 -11.21 23.07 -0.90
N GLU A 320 -12.11 22.36 -1.56
CA GLU A 320 -12.66 21.07 -1.11
C GLU A 320 -11.60 19.96 -1.16
N ILE A 321 -10.78 19.93 -2.21
CA ILE A 321 -9.60 19.04 -2.26
C ILE A 321 -8.63 19.40 -1.13
N LYS A 322 -8.35 20.69 -0.94
CA LYS A 322 -7.43 21.17 0.10
C LYS A 322 -7.93 20.82 1.51
N SER A 323 -9.22 20.96 1.80
CA SER A 323 -9.78 20.59 3.10
C SER A 323 -9.75 19.07 3.31
N VAL A 324 -9.98 18.26 2.28
CA VAL A 324 -9.85 16.80 2.35
C VAL A 324 -8.39 16.36 2.52
N VAL A 325 -7.47 17.03 1.84
CA VAL A 325 -6.02 16.83 1.91
C VAL A 325 -5.50 17.18 3.29
N ASP A 326 -5.77 18.40 3.76
CA ASP A 326 -5.34 18.84 5.08
C ASP A 326 -5.99 17.98 6.18
N LYS A 327 -7.25 17.55 6.04
CA LYS A 327 -7.94 16.70 7.02
C LYS A 327 -7.53 15.22 7.00
N LYS A 328 -7.12 14.66 5.85
CA LYS A 328 -6.72 13.24 5.70
C LYS A 328 -5.21 12.98 5.75
N LEU A 329 -4.37 13.97 5.39
CA LEU A 329 -2.91 13.84 5.47
C LEU A 329 -2.34 14.14 6.86
N LEU A 330 -3.14 14.73 7.75
CA LEU A 330 -2.72 15.04 9.12
C LEU A 330 -2.96 13.90 10.11
N THR A 331 -3.66 12.83 9.72
CA THR A 331 -3.62 11.57 10.48
C THR A 331 -2.44 10.74 9.95
N LEU A 332 -1.23 11.05 10.44
CA LEU A 332 0.02 10.37 10.06
C LEU A 332 0.05 8.93 10.60
N ASN A 333 -0.77 8.07 10.02
CA ASN A 333 -1.04 6.73 10.51
C ASN A 333 -0.26 5.66 9.73
N SER A 334 0.37 6.03 8.61
CA SER A 334 1.06 5.08 7.74
C SER A 334 2.38 5.56 7.17
N SER A 335 3.22 4.60 6.75
CA SER A 335 4.49 4.89 6.04
C SER A 335 4.29 5.76 4.80
N TYR A 336 3.16 5.64 4.09
CA TYR A 336 2.85 6.46 2.92
C TYR A 336 2.48 7.90 3.28
N ASP A 337 1.79 8.12 4.40
CA ASP A 337 1.49 9.49 4.86
C ASP A 337 2.79 10.22 5.20
N TYR A 338 3.74 9.50 5.83
CA TYR A 338 5.08 10.03 6.07
C TYR A 338 5.88 10.27 4.79
N ASP A 339 5.76 9.44 3.76
CA ASP A 339 6.38 9.74 2.45
C ASP A 339 5.89 11.08 1.90
N PHE A 340 4.60 11.35 2.02
CA PHE A 340 4.03 12.63 1.60
C PHE A 340 4.55 13.79 2.45
N LYS A 341 4.60 13.63 3.77
CA LYS A 341 5.13 14.64 4.69
C LYS A 341 6.63 14.91 4.43
N ILE A 342 7.43 13.88 4.16
CA ILE A 342 8.85 14.03 3.79
C ILE A 342 8.97 14.82 2.48
N MET A 343 8.22 14.44 1.44
CA MET A 343 8.23 15.17 0.16
C MET A 343 7.79 16.63 0.31
N GLN A 344 6.76 16.89 1.12
CA GLN A 344 6.33 18.25 1.46
C GLN A 344 7.44 19.05 2.12
N THR A 345 8.11 18.48 3.12
CA THR A 345 9.15 19.16 3.89
C THR A 345 10.38 19.44 3.03
N LEU A 346 10.76 18.52 2.14
CA LEU A 346 11.84 18.73 1.16
C LEU A 346 11.54 19.91 0.23
N ILE A 347 10.31 20.01 -0.31
CA ILE A 347 9.90 21.14 -1.15
C ILE A 347 9.89 22.46 -0.36
N LYS A 348 9.31 22.46 0.84
CA LYS A 348 9.23 23.64 1.71
C LYS A 348 10.63 24.18 2.07
N SER A 349 11.58 23.27 2.30
CA SER A 349 12.98 23.58 2.63
C SER A 349 13.87 23.80 1.40
N ASN A 350 13.29 23.88 0.21
CA ASN A 350 13.98 24.13 -1.07
C ASN A 350 14.98 23.04 -1.51
N HIS A 351 14.87 21.81 -0.99
CA HIS A 351 15.69 20.66 -1.38
C HIS A 351 15.10 19.94 -2.61
N ILE A 352 15.01 20.62 -3.75
CA ILE A 352 14.30 20.11 -4.93
C ILE A 352 14.96 18.84 -5.52
N LYS A 353 16.29 18.74 -5.50
CA LYS A 353 17.00 17.54 -5.98
C LYS A 353 16.73 16.32 -5.10
N ALA A 354 16.83 16.50 -3.78
CA ALA A 354 16.49 15.47 -2.80
C ALA A 354 15.02 15.04 -2.91
N PHE A 355 14.09 15.98 -3.13
CA PHE A 355 12.69 15.65 -3.44
C PHE A 355 12.57 14.77 -4.69
N LYS A 356 13.21 15.12 -5.81
CA LYS A 356 13.18 14.33 -7.04
C LYS A 356 13.73 12.91 -6.81
N LEU A 357 14.85 12.81 -6.11
CA LEU A 357 15.48 11.53 -5.77
C LEU A 357 14.59 10.69 -4.87
N TYR A 358 14.06 11.28 -3.79
CA TYR A 358 13.17 10.59 -2.86
C TYR A 358 11.88 10.14 -3.55
N TYR A 359 11.25 11.01 -4.34
CA TYR A 359 10.08 10.66 -5.14
C TYR A 359 10.41 9.52 -6.12
N GLN A 360 11.57 9.55 -6.79
CA GLN A 360 11.99 8.46 -7.65
C GLN A 360 12.15 7.16 -6.87
N LYS A 361 12.73 7.19 -5.65
CA LYS A 361 12.90 6.02 -4.79
C LYS A 361 11.58 5.48 -4.24
N THR A 362 10.66 6.35 -3.82
CA THR A 362 9.28 5.96 -3.48
C THR A 362 8.58 5.39 -4.71
N LYS A 363 8.82 5.96 -5.89
CA LYS A 363 8.30 5.43 -7.15
C LYS A 363 8.99 4.14 -7.56
N GLU A 364 10.23 3.86 -7.17
CA GLU A 364 10.85 2.54 -7.35
C GLU A 364 10.21 1.54 -6.38
N ARG A 365 9.93 1.96 -5.14
CA ARG A 365 9.15 1.17 -4.17
C ARG A 365 7.76 0.82 -4.70
N THR A 366 7.10 1.75 -5.38
CA THR A 366 5.81 1.48 -6.03
C THR A 366 6.00 0.79 -7.39
N LYS A 367 6.92 1.20 -8.28
CA LYS A 367 7.26 0.57 -9.58
C LYS A 367 7.99 -0.76 -9.48
N LEU A 368 8.15 -1.35 -8.31
CA LEU A 368 8.26 -2.80 -8.16
C LEU A 368 7.10 -3.56 -8.88
N TYR A 369 6.10 -2.82 -9.42
CA TYR A 369 5.11 -3.13 -10.47
C TYR A 369 5.53 -2.99 -11.97
N GLY A 370 6.82 -2.88 -12.32
CA GLY A 370 7.31 -2.84 -13.71
C GLY A 370 8.80 -3.19 -13.83
N ASN A 371 9.24 -3.63 -15.02
CA ASN A 371 10.55 -4.24 -15.30
C ASN A 371 11.76 -3.60 -14.59
N LYS A 372 12.67 -4.48 -14.16
CA LYS A 372 13.95 -4.25 -13.46
C LYS A 372 14.59 -2.89 -13.82
N THR A 373 14.55 -1.94 -12.90
CA THR A 373 15.36 -0.73 -12.98
C THR A 373 16.77 -1.00 -12.45
N ARG A 374 17.77 -0.51 -13.20
CA ARG A 374 19.19 -0.52 -12.83
C ARG A 374 19.39 0.02 -11.41
N VAL A 375 20.19 -0.68 -10.63
CA VAL A 375 20.69 -0.21 -9.33
C VAL A 375 21.38 1.14 -9.54
N VAL A 376 20.78 2.21 -9.02
CA VAL A 376 21.45 3.52 -8.96
C VAL A 376 22.55 3.39 -7.92
N LYS A 377 23.81 3.33 -8.38
CA LYS A 377 25.00 3.32 -7.51
C LYS A 377 24.97 4.55 -6.60
N THR A 378 24.95 4.33 -5.30
CA THR A 378 25.27 5.37 -4.31
C THR A 378 26.74 5.74 -4.49
N ARG A 379 27.04 7.05 -4.50
CA ARG A 379 28.44 7.52 -4.51
C ARG A 379 29.08 7.16 -3.18
N ASP A 380 30.23 6.50 -3.21
CA ASP A 380 31.05 6.32 -2.01
C ASP A 380 31.68 7.66 -1.63
N ILE A 381 31.43 8.09 -0.40
CA ILE A 381 31.97 9.33 0.17
C ILE A 381 33.40 9.02 0.63
N SER A 382 34.39 9.63 -0.04
CA SER A 382 35.80 9.41 0.29
C SER A 382 36.15 9.95 1.68
N LYS A 383 36.93 9.18 2.44
CA LYS A 383 37.48 9.56 3.74
C LYS A 383 38.53 10.67 3.57
N LYS A 384 38.13 11.95 3.62
CA LYS A 384 38.86 13.09 4.25
C LYS A 384 38.24 14.47 3.93
N ARG A 385 38.15 15.30 4.98
CA ARG A 385 38.12 16.79 5.06
C ARG A 385 36.78 17.54 4.81
N LYS A 386 36.57 18.51 5.72
CA LYS A 386 35.45 19.48 5.93
C LYS A 386 34.07 19.00 5.49
N THR A 387 33.39 18.35 6.43
CA THR A 387 32.00 17.96 6.26
C THR A 387 31.07 19.10 6.65
N LYS A 388 30.28 19.61 5.69
CA LYS A 388 29.15 20.52 5.96
C LYS A 388 27.85 19.75 5.75
N ILE A 389 26.82 20.09 6.51
CA ILE A 389 25.46 19.62 6.27
C ILE A 389 24.68 20.74 5.56
N GLU A 390 23.86 20.38 4.59
CA GLU A 390 22.93 21.30 3.93
C GLU A 390 21.95 21.93 4.95
N SER A 391 21.70 23.24 4.85
CA SER A 391 20.86 23.98 5.80
C SER A 391 19.38 23.58 5.71
N ASN A 392 18.62 23.77 6.80
CA ASN A 392 17.18 23.45 6.91
C ASN A 392 16.82 21.96 6.82
N LEU A 393 17.81 21.08 6.88
CA LEU A 393 17.62 19.64 6.82
C LEU A 393 17.03 19.07 8.13
N SER A 394 17.23 19.76 9.25
CA SER A 394 16.72 19.36 10.58
C SER A 394 15.22 19.05 10.57
N LYS A 395 14.43 19.87 9.87
CA LYS A 395 12.97 19.69 9.70
C LYS A 395 12.61 18.42 8.95
N THR A 396 13.37 18.05 7.92
CA THR A 396 13.12 16.80 7.17
C THR A 396 13.47 15.58 8.01
N LEU A 397 14.58 15.67 8.76
CA LEU A 397 15.02 14.63 9.67
C LEU A 397 14.01 14.38 10.80
N ASP A 398 13.36 15.44 11.32
CA ASP A 398 12.27 15.29 12.30
C ASP A 398 11.15 14.39 11.78
N VAL A 399 10.71 14.60 10.54
CA VAL A 399 9.66 13.76 9.93
C VAL A 399 10.13 12.31 9.74
N MET A 400 11.37 12.09 9.31
CA MET A 400 11.94 10.74 9.15
C MET A 400 12.09 10.02 10.51
N ILE A 401 12.41 10.76 11.57
CA ILE A 401 12.51 10.23 12.94
C ILE A 401 11.12 9.83 13.43
N GLU A 402 10.12 10.70 13.29
CA GLU A 402 8.71 10.42 13.63
C GLU A 402 8.22 9.15 12.93
N GLU A 403 8.45 9.04 11.61
CA GLU A 403 8.09 7.85 10.85
C GLU A 403 8.80 6.61 11.41
N SER A 404 10.12 6.69 11.62
CA SER A 404 10.88 5.53 12.08
C SER A 404 10.45 5.07 13.49
N LEU A 405 10.01 6.01 14.34
CA LEU A 405 9.44 5.72 15.65
C LEU A 405 8.10 4.98 15.57
N LEU A 406 7.26 5.23 14.54
CA LEU A 406 6.02 4.48 14.30
C LEU A 406 6.28 2.97 14.20
N PHE A 407 7.43 2.59 13.61
CA PHE A 407 7.83 1.20 13.40
C PHE A 407 8.74 0.65 14.51
N ALA A 408 9.34 1.51 15.33
CA ALA A 408 10.16 1.10 16.47
C ALA A 408 9.34 0.46 17.62
N SER A 409 8.01 0.50 17.55
CA SER A 409 7.09 -0.04 18.56
C SER A 409 6.96 -1.58 18.49
N SER A 410 7.95 -2.28 19.03
CA SER A 410 7.83 -3.62 19.68
C SER A 410 9.18 -4.04 20.31
N ASN A 411 9.41 -3.65 21.56
CA ASN A 411 10.28 -4.29 22.56
C ASN A 411 11.76 -4.61 22.27
N TYR A 412 12.51 -3.88 21.43
CA TYR A 412 13.98 -4.01 21.48
C TYR A 412 14.69 -2.68 21.23
N LYS A 413 15.48 -2.21 22.22
CA LYS A 413 16.45 -1.11 22.07
C LYS A 413 17.43 -1.32 20.88
N ASN A 414 17.54 -2.56 20.40
CA ASN A 414 18.42 -2.98 19.30
C ASN A 414 17.70 -3.27 17.97
N SER A 415 16.42 -2.91 17.82
CA SER A 415 15.71 -3.12 16.55
C SER A 415 16.36 -2.30 15.41
N PRO A 416 16.29 -2.78 14.15
CA PRO A 416 16.76 -2.03 12.99
C PRO A 416 16.13 -0.63 12.91
N ASP A 417 14.85 -0.49 13.28
CA ASP A 417 14.16 0.79 13.34
C ASP A 417 14.73 1.71 14.40
N MET A 418 15.05 1.20 15.59
CA MET A 418 15.64 2.02 16.64
C MET A 418 17.09 2.43 16.32
N LYS A 419 17.85 1.56 15.64
CA LYS A 419 19.17 1.91 15.09
C LYS A 419 19.04 3.04 14.05
N MET A 420 18.03 3.00 13.19
CA MET A 420 17.78 4.07 12.22
C MET A 420 17.35 5.38 12.92
N VAL A 421 16.46 5.32 13.91
CA VAL A 421 16.07 6.51 14.71
C VAL A 421 17.29 7.16 15.36
N ASN A 422 18.15 6.38 16.02
CA ASN A 422 19.36 6.91 16.65
C ASN A 422 20.32 7.53 15.64
N ARG A 423 20.44 6.90 14.47
CA ARG A 423 21.24 7.41 13.36
C ARG A 423 20.70 8.75 12.86
N LEU A 424 19.39 8.84 12.59
CA LEU A 424 18.74 10.09 12.16
C LEU A 424 18.82 11.20 13.21
N ARG A 425 18.64 10.87 14.50
CA ARG A 425 18.80 11.83 15.61
C ARG A 425 20.22 12.39 15.67
N LYS A 426 21.24 11.56 15.48
CA LYS A 426 22.63 12.02 15.46
C LYS A 426 22.88 12.96 14.27
N ILE A 427 22.41 12.63 13.06
CA ILE A 427 22.49 13.55 11.91
C ILE A 427 21.76 14.87 12.20
N ARG A 428 20.56 14.80 12.80
CA ARG A 428 19.76 15.99 13.12
C ARG A 428 20.50 16.92 14.06
N ASN A 429 21.12 16.38 15.11
CA ASN A 429 21.88 17.18 16.06
C ASN A 429 23.08 17.87 15.39
N ILE A 430 23.77 17.18 14.48
CA ILE A 430 24.83 17.75 13.66
C ILE A 430 24.28 18.84 12.73
N ALA A 431 23.13 18.61 12.09
CA ALA A 431 22.47 19.58 11.23
C ALA A 431 22.12 20.87 11.99
N LEU A 432 21.55 20.74 13.19
CA LEU A 432 21.23 21.88 14.07
C LEU A 432 22.49 22.66 14.49
N LYS A 433 23.62 21.98 14.75
CA LYS A 433 24.90 22.67 15.00
C LYS A 433 25.33 23.46 13.78
N SER A 434 25.28 22.86 12.60
CA SER A 434 25.64 23.51 11.33
C SER A 434 24.73 24.71 11.01
N GLU A 435 23.43 24.61 11.25
CA GLU A 435 22.45 25.69 11.07
C GLU A 435 22.72 26.88 12.01
N LYS A 436 23.29 26.62 13.19
CA LYS A 436 23.71 27.63 14.17
C LYS A 436 25.16 28.11 13.99
N ASN A 437 25.82 27.74 12.89
CA ASN A 437 27.24 28.00 12.62
C ASN A 437 28.19 27.48 13.72
N ILE A 438 27.78 26.44 14.47
CA ILE A 438 28.61 25.79 15.49
C ILE A 438 29.58 24.83 14.80
N LYS A 439 30.87 24.92 15.14
CA LYS A 439 31.92 24.03 14.62
C LYS A 439 31.63 22.58 15.00
N LEU A 440 31.64 21.68 14.00
CA LEU A 440 31.44 20.25 14.22
C LEU A 440 32.64 19.63 14.93
N SER A 441 32.37 18.69 15.84
CA SER A 441 33.43 17.93 16.53
C SER A 441 34.11 16.91 15.60
N LYS A 442 35.26 16.38 16.03
CA LYS A 442 35.92 15.27 15.31
C LYS A 442 35.00 14.05 15.20
N GLU A 443 34.23 13.75 16.25
CA GLU A 443 33.26 12.66 16.27
C GLU A 443 32.08 12.88 15.34
N ASP A 444 31.61 14.13 15.21
CA ASP A 444 30.55 14.50 14.26
C ASP A 444 31.03 14.26 12.83
N ILE A 445 32.24 14.74 12.50
CA ILE A 445 32.88 14.54 11.19
C ILE A 445 33.09 13.05 10.91
N GLU A 446 33.60 12.30 11.88
CA GLU A 446 33.83 10.86 11.75
C GLU A 446 32.52 10.11 11.53
N PHE A 447 31.47 10.44 12.28
CA PHE A 447 30.15 9.85 12.11
C PHE A 447 29.58 10.10 10.70
N LEU A 448 29.69 11.33 10.20
CA LEU A 448 29.26 11.67 8.83
C LEU A 448 30.13 11.00 7.76
N SER A 449 31.40 10.73 8.04
CA SER A 449 32.30 10.05 7.10
C SER A 449 32.08 8.55 7.01
N ARG A 450 31.48 7.94 8.05
CA ARG A 450 31.03 6.55 8.07
C ARG A 450 29.61 6.42 7.52
N PHE A 451 29.03 7.53 7.07
CA PHE A 451 27.62 7.64 6.79
C PHE A 451 27.25 7.08 5.43
#